data_AF-A0A6N7B945-F1
#
_entry.id   AF-A0A6N7B945-F1
#
_cell.length_a   1.000
_cell.length_b   1.000
_cell.length_c   1.000
_cell.angle_alpha   90.00
_cell.angle_beta   90.00
_cell.angle_gamma   90.00
#
_symmetry.space_group_name_H-M   'P 1'
#
loop_
_entity.id
_entity.type
_entity.pdbx_description
1 polymer ?
#
loop_
_entity_poly.entity_id
_entity_poly.type
_entity_poly.pdbx_seq_one_letter_code
_entity_poly.pdbx_strand_id
1 'polypeptide(L)'
;MPKSRGQPPKTDIERLQSKLWFTAVSLQSGMNASQLERFFLVRSDPANGGTKELSHDWLRYSSGKRLPRDTRGSNNSVVTVVDDAFPGTAQWIRSPLWTLLKNPELSSRELIDLITQTHQEIGKLFVYDEVPTVSAKALTISVENWKYLARIMSFEVFGIMLAYYRLRGIHGDHFNSICLKDCRRWLHYAHSRLPSIREHRDELVFVLQKFAPELGNLSYFGKEVPDRDPFAEMVMSSLGYDFE
;
A
#
# COMPACT_ATOMS: atom_id res chain seq x y z
N MET A 1 25.72 2.16 -34.12
CA MET A 1 25.70 1.87 -32.67
C MET A 1 24.31 1.36 -32.30
N PRO A 2 24.16 0.24 -31.57
CA PRO A 2 22.84 -0.21 -31.14
C PRO A 2 22.33 0.78 -30.08
N LYS A 3 21.17 1.39 -30.33
CA LYS A 3 20.47 2.24 -29.36
C LYS A 3 20.22 1.43 -28.09
N SER A 4 20.64 1.92 -26.92
CA SER A 4 20.29 1.31 -25.64
C SER A 4 18.77 1.14 -25.60
N ARG A 5 18.29 -0.09 -25.36
CA ARG A 5 16.87 -0.38 -25.20
C ARG A 5 16.30 0.59 -24.16
N GLY A 6 15.48 1.53 -24.62
CA GLY A 6 14.78 2.45 -23.72
C GLY A 6 14.01 1.63 -22.70
N GLN A 7 14.20 1.94 -21.42
CA GLN A 7 13.47 1.31 -20.34
C GLN A 7 11.96 1.40 -20.68
N PRO A 8 11.18 0.31 -20.58
CA PRO A 8 9.78 0.34 -20.95
C PRO A 8 9.06 1.48 -20.20
N PRO A 9 8.11 2.16 -20.85
CA PRO A 9 7.35 3.23 -20.20
C PRO A 9 6.71 2.70 -18.93
N LYS A 10 6.89 3.43 -17.83
CA LYS A 10 6.37 3.07 -16.52
C LYS A 10 4.85 2.92 -16.58
N THR A 11 4.34 1.89 -15.93
CA THR A 11 2.90 1.67 -15.84
C THR A 11 2.25 2.76 -14.96
N ASP A 12 0.96 3.04 -15.16
CA ASP A 12 0.20 3.96 -14.30
C ASP A 12 0.31 3.56 -12.82
N ILE A 13 0.35 2.25 -12.55
CA ILE A 13 0.50 1.67 -11.21
C ILE A 13 1.83 2.07 -10.58
N GLU A 14 2.95 1.96 -11.32
CA GLU A 14 4.27 2.33 -10.81
C GLU A 14 4.44 3.84 -10.62
N ARG A 15 3.79 4.64 -11.48
CA ARG A 15 3.75 6.10 -11.33
C ARG A 15 3.05 6.47 -10.03
N LEU A 16 1.86 5.91 -9.80
CA LEU A 16 1.07 6.14 -8.59
C LEU A 16 1.78 5.65 -7.33
N GLN A 17 2.36 4.44 -7.37
CA GLN A 17 3.11 3.87 -6.25
C GLN A 17 4.24 4.80 -5.79
N SER A 18 4.99 5.36 -6.74
CA SER A 18 6.07 6.30 -6.41
C SER A 18 5.56 7.62 -5.84
N LYS A 19 4.50 8.19 -6.43
CA LYS A 19 3.88 9.43 -5.96
C LYS A 19 3.33 9.29 -4.54
N LEU A 20 2.59 8.22 -4.25
CA LEU A 20 2.02 7.96 -2.92
C LEU A 20 3.12 7.84 -1.85
N TRP A 21 4.18 7.09 -2.15
CA TRP A 21 5.32 6.99 -1.26
C TRP A 21 6.01 8.34 -1.04
N PHE A 22 6.28 9.09 -2.11
CA PHE A 22 6.89 10.41 -2.01
C PHE A 22 6.04 11.38 -1.17
N THR A 23 4.72 11.42 -1.38
CA THR A 23 3.82 12.24 -0.59
C THR A 23 3.86 11.82 0.89
N ALA A 24 3.84 10.52 1.19
CA ALA A 24 3.94 10.04 2.57
C ALA A 24 5.25 10.49 3.25
N VAL A 25 6.38 10.36 2.55
CA VAL A 25 7.68 10.83 3.04
C VAL A 25 7.68 12.35 3.24
N SER A 26 7.12 13.11 2.29
CA SER A 26 7.09 14.58 2.36
C SER A 26 6.24 15.08 3.53
N LEU A 27 5.11 14.43 3.78
CA LEU A 27 4.23 14.74 4.91
C LEU A 27 4.92 14.46 6.25
N GLN A 28 5.56 13.29 6.38
CA GLN A 28 6.19 12.89 7.64
C GLN A 28 7.48 13.67 7.94
N SER A 29 8.22 14.06 6.90
CA SER A 29 9.45 14.84 7.06
C SER A 29 9.23 16.35 7.08
N GLY A 30 8.09 16.84 6.57
CA GLY A 30 7.86 18.25 6.29
C GLY A 30 8.75 18.81 5.16
N MET A 31 9.39 17.95 4.37
CA MET A 31 10.39 18.34 3.37
C MET A 31 9.87 18.17 1.94
N ASN A 32 10.27 19.08 1.04
CA ASN A 32 10.08 18.93 -0.39
C ASN A 32 11.21 18.10 -1.04
N ALA A 33 11.07 17.79 -2.34
CA ALA A 33 12.01 16.96 -3.08
C ALA A 33 13.47 17.45 -3.01
N SER A 34 13.70 18.77 -3.12
CA SER A 34 15.05 19.35 -3.07
C SER A 34 15.66 19.26 -1.68
N GLN A 35 14.84 19.42 -0.63
CA GLN A 35 15.27 19.27 0.76
C GLN A 35 15.59 17.81 1.09
N LEU A 36 14.75 16.86 0.66
CA LEU A 36 14.98 15.42 0.84
C LEU A 36 16.25 14.96 0.11
N GLU A 37 16.49 15.46 -1.11
CA GLU A 37 17.73 15.19 -1.85
C GLU A 37 18.94 15.62 -1.03
N ARG A 38 18.94 16.83 -0.47
CA ARG A 38 20.04 17.31 0.38
C ARG A 38 20.17 16.50 1.68
N PHE A 39 19.06 16.20 2.34
CA PHE A 39 19.03 15.46 3.60
C PHE A 39 19.70 14.09 3.48
N PHE A 40 19.35 13.33 2.44
CA PHE A 40 19.92 12.00 2.22
C PHE A 40 21.29 12.03 1.52
N LEU A 41 21.61 13.10 0.77
CA LEU A 41 22.96 13.29 0.23
C LEU A 41 23.99 13.51 1.35
N VAL A 42 23.69 14.38 2.31
CA VAL A 42 24.58 14.70 3.45
C VAL A 42 24.79 13.48 4.36
N ARG A 43 23.75 12.64 4.55
CA ARG A 43 23.86 11.41 5.33
C ARG A 43 24.72 10.32 4.66
N SER A 44 24.91 10.38 3.35
CA SER A 44 25.57 9.31 2.59
C SER A 44 27.10 9.44 2.53
N ASP A 45 27.70 10.59 2.88
CA ASP A 45 29.16 10.77 2.82
C ASP A 45 29.64 11.94 3.71
N PRO A 46 30.03 11.69 4.98
CA PRO A 46 30.63 12.72 5.84
C PRO A 46 32.08 13.07 5.46
N ALA A 47 32.75 12.27 4.62
CA ALA A 47 34.20 12.28 4.47
C ALA A 47 34.70 13.00 3.21
N ASN A 48 33.86 13.13 2.18
CA ASN A 48 34.24 13.83 0.95
C ASN A 48 33.54 15.19 0.88
N GLY A 49 34.25 16.25 1.26
CA GLY A 49 33.87 17.65 1.03
C GLY A 49 33.81 18.07 -0.44
N GLY A 50 33.42 17.16 -1.34
CA GLY A 50 33.17 17.41 -2.75
C GLY A 50 31.69 17.67 -3.01
N THR A 51 31.39 18.68 -3.81
CA THR A 51 30.05 19.02 -4.30
C THR A 51 29.53 17.89 -5.19
N LYS A 52 28.97 16.84 -4.60
CA LYS A 52 28.34 15.76 -5.35
C LYS A 52 27.11 16.33 -6.05
N GLU A 53 27.06 16.21 -7.37
CA GLU A 53 25.91 16.69 -8.16
C GLU A 53 24.61 16.04 -7.67
N LEU A 54 23.56 16.85 -7.56
CA LEU A 54 22.23 16.38 -7.17
C LEU A 54 21.72 15.40 -8.24
N SER A 55 21.34 14.19 -7.83
CA SER A 55 20.85 13.16 -8.76
C SER A 55 19.45 13.48 -9.30
N HIS A 56 18.75 14.41 -8.64
CA HIS A 56 17.35 14.79 -8.88
C HIS A 56 16.38 13.60 -8.76
N ASP A 57 16.77 12.54 -8.06
CA ASP A 57 15.95 11.35 -7.93
C ASP A 57 14.70 11.62 -7.11
N TRP A 58 14.76 12.48 -6.09
CA TRP A 58 13.57 12.89 -5.33
C TRP A 58 12.55 13.63 -6.17
N LEU A 59 12.99 14.46 -7.12
CA LEU A 59 12.09 15.12 -8.08
C LEU A 59 11.48 14.12 -9.07
N ARG A 60 12.20 13.06 -9.40
CA ARG A 60 11.69 11.97 -10.24
C ARG A 60 10.74 11.06 -9.48
N TYR A 61 10.91 10.88 -8.17
CA TYR A 61 9.97 10.18 -7.30
C TYR A 61 8.67 10.96 -7.18
N SER A 62 8.73 12.27 -6.88
CA SER A 62 7.55 13.11 -6.75
C SER A 62 6.67 13.18 -8.00
N SER A 63 7.30 13.14 -9.18
CA SER A 63 6.58 13.11 -10.46
C SER A 63 6.19 11.70 -10.92
N GLY A 64 6.58 10.66 -10.17
CA GLY A 64 6.40 9.25 -10.52
C GLY A 64 7.24 8.77 -11.72
N LYS A 65 8.17 9.61 -12.22
CA LYS A 65 9.10 9.30 -13.30
C LYS A 65 10.15 8.25 -12.92
N ARG A 66 10.39 8.03 -11.63
CA ARG A 66 11.25 6.97 -11.09
C ARG A 66 10.52 6.27 -9.94
N LEU A 67 10.71 4.96 -9.79
CA LEU A 67 10.21 4.20 -8.64
C LEU A 67 11.43 3.97 -7.74
N PRO A 68 11.34 4.18 -6.42
CA PRO A 68 12.44 3.85 -5.52
C PRO A 68 12.78 2.36 -5.66
N ARG A 69 14.09 2.06 -5.67
CA ARG A 69 14.53 0.65 -5.67
C ARG A 69 14.39 0.12 -4.25
N ASP A 70 13.58 -0.92 -4.09
CA ASP A 70 13.47 -1.65 -2.83
C ASP A 70 14.06 -3.05 -3.00
N THR A 71 15.23 -3.26 -2.42
CA THR A 71 15.82 -4.58 -2.26
C THR A 71 15.58 -4.98 -0.81
N ARG A 72 14.50 -5.73 -0.56
CA ARG A 72 14.12 -6.17 0.79
C ARG A 72 15.32 -6.85 1.48
N GLY A 73 15.62 -6.43 2.71
CA GLY A 73 16.74 -6.94 3.49
C GLY A 73 18.11 -6.31 3.19
N SER A 74 18.21 -5.41 2.21
CA SER A 74 19.40 -4.59 2.02
C SER A 74 19.25 -3.28 2.81
N ASN A 75 20.19 -3.03 3.72
CA ASN A 75 20.27 -1.77 4.47
C ASN A 75 20.57 -0.55 3.57
N ASN A 76 20.92 -0.78 2.30
CA ASN A 76 21.23 0.27 1.33
C ASN A 76 20.05 0.58 0.38
N SER A 77 18.89 -0.05 0.56
CA SER A 77 17.70 0.29 -0.22
C SER A 77 17.21 1.69 0.19
N VAL A 78 16.89 2.53 -0.80
CA VAL A 78 16.38 3.89 -0.50
C VAL A 78 15.09 3.82 0.32
N VAL A 79 14.28 2.78 0.13
CA VAL A 79 13.05 2.58 0.91
C VAL A 79 13.39 2.27 2.37
N THR A 80 14.35 1.38 2.63
CA THR A 80 14.78 1.06 4.01
C THR A 80 15.41 2.28 4.69
N VAL A 81 16.34 2.96 4.03
CA VAL A 81 17.02 4.14 4.61
C VAL A 81 16.04 5.28 4.92
N VAL A 82 15.03 5.46 4.07
CA VAL A 82 13.99 6.48 4.27
C VAL A 82 13.05 6.07 5.39
N ASP A 83 12.68 4.78 5.49
CA ASP A 83 11.84 4.26 6.57
C ASP A 83 12.54 4.33 7.93
N ASP A 84 13.86 4.09 7.98
CA ASP A 84 14.66 4.27 9.20
C ASP A 84 14.68 5.74 9.66
N ALA A 85 14.61 6.68 8.72
CA ALA A 85 14.54 8.11 9.02
C ALA A 85 13.11 8.60 9.34
N PHE A 86 12.12 8.01 8.67
CA PHE A 86 10.71 8.36 8.71
C PHE A 86 9.88 7.06 8.77
N PRO A 87 9.67 6.50 9.98
CA PRO A 87 9.08 5.18 10.17
C PRO A 87 7.66 5.05 9.61
N GLY A 88 7.38 3.93 8.94
CA GLY A 88 6.08 3.61 8.36
C GLY A 88 5.92 4.06 6.90
N THR A 89 6.95 4.67 6.30
CA THR A 89 6.93 5.05 4.88
C THR A 89 7.14 3.83 3.96
N ALA A 90 7.81 2.77 4.42
CA ALA A 90 8.06 1.59 3.61
C ALA A 90 6.78 0.86 3.17
N GLN A 91 5.71 0.90 3.98
CA GLN A 91 4.44 0.23 3.66
C GLN A 91 3.85 0.69 2.32
N TRP A 92 4.10 1.94 1.93
CA TRP A 92 3.59 2.52 0.67
C TRP A 92 4.26 1.91 -0.55
N ILE A 93 5.48 1.38 -0.42
CA ILE A 93 6.16 0.64 -1.50
C ILE A 93 5.93 -0.86 -1.36
N ARG A 94 5.95 -1.38 -0.13
CA ARG A 94 5.91 -2.82 0.16
C ARG A 94 4.51 -3.42 0.19
N SER A 95 3.46 -2.60 0.12
CA SER A 95 2.07 -3.06 0.18
C SER A 95 1.76 -4.16 -0.84
N PRO A 96 1.06 -5.23 -0.44
CA PRO A 96 0.64 -6.33 -1.31
C PRO A 96 -0.32 -5.86 -2.42
N LEU A 97 -0.95 -4.69 -2.24
CA LEU A 97 -1.79 -4.06 -3.25
C LEU A 97 -1.07 -3.94 -4.59
N TRP A 98 0.21 -3.56 -4.59
CA TRP A 98 0.96 -3.37 -5.83
C TRP A 98 1.16 -4.66 -6.60
N THR A 99 1.36 -5.77 -5.90
CA THR A 99 1.44 -7.10 -6.51
C THR A 99 0.10 -7.47 -7.15
N LEU A 100 -1.02 -7.24 -6.45
CA LEU A 100 -2.36 -7.49 -6.97
C LEU A 100 -2.64 -6.68 -8.24
N LEU A 101 -2.34 -5.39 -8.22
CA LEU A 101 -2.63 -4.49 -9.33
C LEU A 101 -1.77 -4.78 -10.55
N LYS A 102 -0.50 -5.14 -10.35
CA LYS A 102 0.43 -5.45 -11.45
C LYS A 102 0.20 -6.84 -12.04
N ASN A 103 -0.34 -7.78 -11.26
CA ASN A 103 -0.60 -9.14 -11.70
C ASN A 103 -2.09 -9.52 -11.53
N PRO A 104 -2.92 -9.24 -12.56
CA PRO A 104 -4.33 -9.58 -12.55
C PRO A 104 -4.60 -11.08 -12.68
N GLU A 105 -3.58 -11.95 -12.79
CA GLU A 105 -3.72 -13.41 -12.99
C GLU A 105 -3.10 -14.26 -11.86
N LEU A 106 -2.85 -13.66 -10.69
CA LEU A 106 -2.41 -14.40 -9.50
C LEU A 106 -3.34 -15.59 -9.19
N SER A 107 -2.73 -16.76 -9.02
CA SER A 107 -3.38 -17.99 -8.60
C SER A 107 -3.83 -17.92 -7.13
N SER A 108 -4.75 -18.80 -6.74
CA SER A 108 -5.21 -18.90 -5.34
C SER A 108 -4.07 -19.12 -4.36
N ARG A 109 -3.04 -19.89 -4.75
CA ARG A 109 -1.85 -20.12 -3.93
C ARG A 109 -1.07 -18.82 -3.73
N GLU A 110 -0.80 -18.08 -4.80
CA GLU A 110 -0.07 -16.80 -4.72
C GLU A 110 -0.84 -15.75 -3.92
N LEU A 111 -2.17 -15.75 -3.98
CA LEU A 111 -3.02 -14.88 -3.15
C LEU A 111 -2.94 -15.25 -1.66
N ILE A 112 -2.95 -16.55 -1.33
CA ILE A 112 -2.75 -17.03 0.05
C ILE A 112 -1.37 -16.65 0.57
N ASP A 113 -0.33 -16.85 -0.24
CA ASP A 113 1.03 -16.46 0.09
C ASP A 113 1.12 -14.95 0.34
N LEU A 114 0.47 -14.14 -0.50
CA LEU A 114 0.42 -12.69 -0.32
C LEU A 114 -0.27 -12.30 1.00
N ILE A 115 -1.40 -12.92 1.34
CA ILE A 115 -2.13 -12.64 2.59
C ILE A 115 -1.30 -13.02 3.82
N THR A 116 -0.65 -14.18 3.79
CA THR A 116 0.01 -14.75 4.97
C THR A 116 1.43 -14.22 5.20
N GLN A 117 2.13 -13.76 4.16
CA GLN A 117 3.53 -13.33 4.25
C GLN A 117 3.72 -11.83 4.51
N THR A 118 2.66 -11.02 4.41
CA THR A 118 2.81 -9.56 4.48
C THR A 118 3.05 -9.07 5.93
N HIS A 119 2.34 -9.62 6.91
CA HIS A 119 2.57 -9.33 8.33
C HIS A 119 2.16 -10.52 9.20
N GLN A 120 3.05 -11.04 10.04
CA GLN A 120 2.80 -12.27 10.81
C GLN A 120 1.54 -12.17 11.68
N GLU A 121 1.33 -11.04 12.36
CA GLU A 121 0.12 -10.87 13.20
C GLU A 121 -1.17 -10.79 12.39
N ILE A 122 -1.13 -10.23 11.17
CA ILE A 122 -2.32 -10.19 10.30
C ILE A 122 -2.57 -11.57 9.72
N GLY A 123 -1.52 -12.29 9.32
CA GLY A 123 -1.60 -13.65 8.80
C GLY A 123 -2.26 -14.62 9.79
N LYS A 124 -2.02 -14.46 11.10
CA LYS A 124 -2.64 -15.27 12.17
C LYS A 124 -4.16 -15.10 12.27
N LEU A 125 -4.72 -14.02 11.73
CA LEU A 125 -6.17 -13.81 11.72
C LEU A 125 -6.89 -14.73 10.74
N PHE A 126 -6.15 -15.31 9.79
CA PHE A 126 -6.66 -16.22 8.78
C PHE A 126 -6.38 -17.67 9.19
N VAL A 127 -7.36 -18.53 8.97
CA VAL A 127 -7.30 -19.97 9.30
C VAL A 127 -7.54 -20.77 8.03
N TYR A 128 -6.90 -21.93 7.91
CA TYR A 128 -7.20 -22.86 6.83
C TYR A 128 -8.39 -23.73 7.22
N ASP A 129 -9.41 -23.80 6.37
CA ASP A 129 -10.50 -24.76 6.56
C ASP A 129 -9.96 -26.19 6.55
N GLU A 130 -10.41 -26.99 7.52
CA GLU A 130 -10.00 -28.39 7.68
C GLU A 130 -10.73 -29.33 6.70
N VAL A 131 -11.83 -28.89 6.08
CA VAL A 131 -12.64 -29.71 5.18
C VAL A 131 -12.02 -29.72 3.78
N PRO A 132 -11.51 -30.87 3.30
CA PRO A 132 -10.84 -30.96 2.01
C PRO A 132 -11.88 -31.16 0.90
N THR A 133 -12.55 -30.10 0.47
CA THR A 133 -13.24 -30.11 -0.83
C THR A 133 -12.22 -29.76 -1.90
N VAL A 134 -11.80 -30.78 -2.67
CA VAL A 134 -11.18 -30.89 -4.03
C VAL A 134 -10.28 -29.76 -4.61
N SER A 135 -10.26 -28.55 -4.09
CA SER A 135 -9.50 -27.40 -4.58
C SER A 135 -9.06 -26.51 -3.40
N ALA A 136 -7.83 -26.75 -2.92
CA ALA A 136 -7.10 -25.98 -1.91
C ALA A 136 -7.75 -25.91 -0.51
N LYS A 137 -6.92 -25.97 0.54
CA LYS A 137 -7.33 -25.53 1.88
C LYS A 137 -7.80 -24.08 1.74
N ALA A 138 -9.10 -23.84 1.87
CA ALA A 138 -9.63 -22.50 1.71
C ALA A 138 -9.17 -21.67 2.92
N LEU A 139 -8.42 -20.60 2.66
CA LEU A 139 -8.12 -19.62 3.68
C LEU A 139 -9.42 -18.89 4.04
N THR A 140 -9.77 -18.87 5.32
CA THR A 140 -10.97 -18.23 5.87
C THR A 140 -10.60 -17.24 6.97
N ILE A 141 -11.54 -16.37 7.30
CA ILE A 141 -11.41 -15.38 8.37
C ILE A 141 -12.78 -15.22 9.05
N SER A 142 -12.80 -15.10 10.37
CA SER A 142 -14.04 -14.81 11.10
C SER A 142 -14.55 -13.41 10.78
N VAL A 143 -15.85 -13.18 10.99
CA VAL A 143 -16.46 -11.85 10.80
C VAL A 143 -15.83 -10.82 11.75
N GLU A 144 -15.50 -11.23 12.97
CA GLU A 144 -14.84 -10.41 13.98
C GLU A 144 -13.44 -9.98 13.54
N ASN A 145 -12.63 -10.93 13.05
CA ASN A 145 -11.29 -10.65 12.54
C ASN A 145 -11.33 -9.79 11.28
N TRP A 146 -12.34 -10.00 10.41
CA TRP A 146 -12.54 -9.14 9.24
C TRP A 146 -12.87 -7.70 9.64
N LYS A 147 -13.81 -7.51 10.57
CA LYS A 147 -14.16 -6.18 11.10
C LYS A 147 -12.96 -5.52 11.78
N TYR A 148 -12.11 -6.31 12.43
CA TYR A 148 -10.85 -5.82 12.99
C TYR A 148 -9.93 -5.30 11.88
N LEU A 149 -9.68 -6.09 10.83
CA LEU A 149 -8.88 -5.65 9.67
C LEU A 149 -9.43 -4.38 9.00
N ALA A 150 -10.74 -4.32 8.77
CA ALA A 150 -11.39 -3.19 8.13
C ALA A 150 -11.24 -1.86 8.90
N ARG A 151 -10.92 -1.91 10.19
CA ARG A 151 -10.65 -0.73 11.03
C ARG A 151 -9.19 -0.28 10.98
N ILE A 152 -8.26 -1.14 10.58
CA ILE A 152 -6.85 -0.78 10.51
C ILE A 152 -6.65 0.12 9.29
N MET A 153 -6.33 1.39 9.53
CA MET A 153 -6.10 2.39 8.48
C MET A 153 -4.69 2.28 7.89
N SER A 154 -4.28 1.06 7.53
CA SER A 154 -3.01 0.78 6.87
C SER A 154 -3.23 0.43 5.40
N PHE A 155 -2.41 1.03 4.54
CA PHE A 155 -2.43 0.76 3.09
C PHE A 155 -2.03 -0.68 2.76
N GLU A 156 -1.28 -1.33 3.66
CA GLU A 156 -0.93 -2.73 3.57
C GLU A 156 -2.14 -3.64 3.82
N VAL A 157 -2.87 -3.37 4.93
CA VAL A 157 -4.09 -4.10 5.29
C VAL A 157 -5.14 -4.00 4.19
N PHE A 158 -5.29 -2.83 3.57
CA PHE A 158 -6.19 -2.68 2.43
C PHE A 158 -5.83 -3.59 1.26
N GLY A 159 -4.53 -3.74 0.97
CA GLY A 159 -4.06 -4.71 -0.03
C GLY A 159 -4.42 -6.16 0.35
N ILE A 160 -4.29 -6.53 1.62
CA ILE A 160 -4.66 -7.86 2.12
C ILE A 160 -6.18 -8.10 1.99
N MET A 161 -7.00 -7.11 2.35
CA MET A 161 -8.46 -7.18 2.20
C MET A 161 -8.86 -7.42 0.73
N LEU A 162 -8.20 -6.73 -0.21
CA LEU A 162 -8.43 -6.93 -1.64
C LEU A 162 -7.92 -8.27 -2.16
N ALA A 163 -6.78 -8.75 -1.66
CA ALA A 163 -6.26 -10.08 -1.98
C ALA A 163 -7.27 -11.16 -1.55
N TYR A 164 -7.81 -11.03 -0.34
CA TYR A 164 -8.79 -11.96 0.21
C TYR A 164 -10.11 -11.91 -0.55
N TYR A 165 -10.63 -10.70 -0.86
CA TYR A 165 -11.81 -10.54 -1.72
C TYR A 165 -11.66 -11.29 -3.05
N ARG A 166 -10.48 -11.16 -3.68
CA ARG A 166 -10.19 -11.84 -4.94
C ARG A 166 -10.03 -13.36 -4.79
N LEU A 167 -9.40 -13.82 -3.70
CA LEU A 167 -9.25 -15.24 -3.39
C LEU A 167 -10.62 -15.93 -3.24
N ARG A 168 -11.60 -15.23 -2.67
CA ARG A 168 -12.99 -15.70 -2.52
C ARG A 168 -13.85 -15.50 -3.77
N GLY A 169 -13.21 -15.21 -4.90
CA GLY A 169 -13.82 -14.66 -6.11
C GLY A 169 -15.22 -15.17 -6.47
N ILE A 170 -16.08 -14.21 -6.81
CA ILE A 170 -17.19 -14.30 -7.78
C ILE A 170 -18.33 -15.30 -7.45
N HIS A 171 -18.32 -15.99 -6.31
CA HIS A 171 -19.39 -16.97 -5.97
C HIS A 171 -20.68 -16.37 -5.40
N GLY A 172 -20.87 -15.04 -5.43
CA GLY A 172 -22.13 -14.42 -5.00
C GLY A 172 -22.47 -14.57 -3.52
N ASP A 173 -21.54 -15.07 -2.70
CA ASP A 173 -21.76 -15.24 -1.27
C ASP A 173 -21.95 -13.89 -0.56
N HIS A 174 -22.85 -13.86 0.43
CA HIS A 174 -23.10 -12.69 1.27
C HIS A 174 -21.81 -12.09 1.84
N PHE A 175 -20.80 -12.91 2.14
CA PHE A 175 -19.50 -12.47 2.66
C PHE A 175 -18.74 -11.58 1.66
N ASN A 176 -18.80 -11.86 0.35
CA ASN A 176 -18.14 -11.02 -0.66
C ASN A 176 -18.76 -9.62 -0.73
N SER A 177 -20.07 -9.50 -0.49
CA SER A 177 -20.74 -8.20 -0.42
C SER A 177 -20.28 -7.37 0.80
N ILE A 178 -20.04 -8.04 1.93
CA ILE A 178 -19.48 -7.42 3.14
C ILE A 178 -18.05 -6.96 2.86
N CYS A 179 -17.21 -7.82 2.28
CA CYS A 179 -15.83 -7.48 1.93
C CYS A 179 -15.76 -6.23 1.06
N LEU A 180 -16.55 -6.21 -0.02
CA LEU A 180 -16.57 -5.08 -0.95
C LEU A 180 -17.07 -3.80 -0.26
N LYS A 181 -18.10 -3.90 0.57
CA LYS A 181 -18.63 -2.76 1.34
C LYS A 181 -17.56 -2.19 2.28
N ASP A 182 -16.82 -3.04 2.97
CA ASP A 182 -15.78 -2.60 3.90
C ASP A 182 -14.55 -2.07 3.17
N CYS A 183 -14.15 -2.64 2.03
CA CYS A 183 -13.11 -2.05 1.15
C CYS A 183 -13.51 -0.65 0.67
N ARG A 184 -14.77 -0.44 0.27
CA ARG A 184 -15.27 0.89 -0.12
C ARG A 184 -15.26 1.87 1.04
N ARG A 185 -15.70 1.44 2.24
CA ARG A 185 -15.63 2.25 3.46
C ARG A 185 -14.20 2.62 3.82
N TRP A 186 -13.28 1.65 3.75
CA TRP A 186 -11.86 1.88 3.98
C TRP A 186 -11.32 2.98 3.06
N LEU A 187 -11.60 2.91 1.75
CA LEU A 187 -11.20 3.94 0.79
C LEU A 187 -11.80 5.32 1.12
N HIS A 188 -13.07 5.35 1.53
CA HIS A 188 -13.72 6.58 1.97
C HIS A 188 -13.02 7.20 3.20
N TYR A 189 -12.71 6.40 4.22
CA TYR A 189 -11.99 6.88 5.41
C TYR A 189 -10.55 7.27 5.07
N ALA A 190 -9.86 6.48 4.27
CA ALA A 190 -8.49 6.74 3.85
C ALA A 190 -8.39 8.08 3.12
N HIS A 191 -9.37 8.41 2.29
CA HIS A 191 -9.43 9.73 1.65
C HIS A 191 -9.53 10.89 2.67
N SER A 192 -10.25 10.70 3.77
CA SER A 192 -10.38 11.74 4.81
C SER A 192 -9.18 11.80 5.77
N ARG A 193 -8.54 10.66 6.05
CA ARG A 193 -7.55 10.51 7.13
C ARG A 193 -6.10 10.36 6.65
N LEU A 194 -5.88 9.95 5.41
CA LEU A 194 -4.53 9.71 4.85
C LEU A 194 -4.27 10.75 3.75
N PRO A 195 -3.53 11.84 4.03
CA PRO A 195 -3.35 12.91 3.06
C PRO A 195 -2.68 12.45 1.76
N SER A 196 -1.80 11.43 1.83
CA SER A 196 -1.23 10.78 0.64
C SER A 196 -2.29 10.22 -0.30
N ILE A 197 -3.32 9.58 0.24
CA ILE A 197 -4.42 9.02 -0.56
C ILE A 197 -5.34 10.13 -1.05
N ARG A 198 -5.55 11.18 -0.26
CA ARG A 198 -6.34 12.35 -0.66
C ARG A 198 -5.76 13.05 -1.88
N GLU A 199 -4.44 13.27 -1.89
CA GLU A 199 -3.75 13.96 -2.99
C GLU A 199 -3.81 13.17 -4.31
N HIS A 200 -3.72 11.84 -4.24
CA HIS A 200 -3.68 10.96 -5.42
C HIS A 200 -4.98 10.16 -5.61
N ARG A 201 -6.10 10.66 -5.07
CA ARG A 201 -7.38 9.95 -5.01
C ARG A 201 -7.82 9.45 -6.38
N ASP A 202 -7.89 10.34 -7.35
CA ASP A 202 -8.48 10.00 -8.65
C ASP A 202 -7.59 9.01 -9.43
N GLU A 203 -6.27 9.12 -9.32
CA GLU A 203 -5.33 8.13 -9.86
C GLU A 203 -5.50 6.75 -9.18
N LEU A 204 -5.64 6.73 -7.85
CA LEU A 204 -5.87 5.49 -7.09
C LEU A 204 -7.20 4.84 -7.45
N VAL A 205 -8.29 5.62 -7.52
CA VAL A 205 -9.61 5.13 -7.91
C VAL A 205 -9.58 4.57 -9.34
N PHE A 206 -8.95 5.29 -10.27
CA PHE A 206 -8.80 4.83 -11.65
C PHE A 206 -8.07 3.49 -11.75
N VAL A 207 -6.98 3.30 -11.01
CA VAL A 207 -6.23 2.04 -10.99
C VAL A 207 -7.04 0.93 -10.32
N LEU A 208 -7.72 1.21 -9.20
CA LEU A 208 -8.56 0.23 -8.51
C LEU A 208 -9.77 -0.21 -9.35
N GLN A 209 -10.38 0.71 -10.10
CA GLN A 209 -11.50 0.40 -11.00
C GLN A 209 -11.11 -0.57 -12.12
N LYS A 210 -9.87 -0.49 -12.62
CA LYS A 210 -9.36 -1.47 -13.60
C LYS A 210 -9.23 -2.88 -13.00
N PHE A 211 -8.97 -2.97 -11.70
CA PHE A 211 -8.75 -4.22 -10.98
C PHE A 211 -10.06 -4.84 -10.47
N ALA A 212 -10.92 -4.04 -9.85
CA ALA A 212 -12.22 -4.43 -9.33
C ALA A 212 -13.23 -3.34 -9.71
N PRO A 213 -13.89 -3.44 -10.87
CA PRO A 213 -14.86 -2.46 -11.35
C PRO A 213 -15.99 -2.21 -10.35
N GLU A 214 -16.29 -3.20 -9.50
CA GLU A 214 -17.30 -3.09 -8.45
C GLU A 214 -16.87 -2.11 -7.35
N LEU A 215 -15.59 -1.76 -7.22
CA LEU A 215 -15.17 -0.65 -6.36
C LEU A 215 -15.55 0.72 -6.94
N GLY A 216 -15.94 0.80 -8.21
CA GLY A 216 -15.95 2.02 -9.01
C GLY A 216 -16.97 3.09 -8.64
N ASN A 217 -17.99 2.80 -7.84
CA ASN A 217 -19.01 3.78 -7.46
C ASN A 217 -18.69 4.43 -6.09
N LEU A 218 -17.49 4.99 -5.94
CA LEU A 218 -17.08 5.72 -4.73
C LEU A 218 -17.75 7.10 -4.59
N SER A 219 -18.41 7.59 -5.65
CA SER A 219 -19.26 8.79 -5.62
C SER A 219 -20.48 8.65 -4.69
N TYR A 220 -20.83 7.42 -4.30
CA TYR A 220 -22.02 7.13 -3.49
C TYR A 220 -21.81 7.24 -1.97
N PHE A 221 -20.58 7.37 -1.48
CA PHE A 221 -20.33 7.61 -0.05
C PHE A 221 -20.05 9.08 0.18
N GLY A 222 -21.12 9.87 0.13
CA GLY A 222 -21.19 11.19 0.71
C GLY A 222 -21.94 11.13 2.03
N LYS A 223 -21.31 11.63 3.09
CA LYS A 223 -21.90 12.18 4.35
C LYS A 223 -21.84 11.38 5.64
N GLU A 224 -21.50 10.09 5.67
CA GLU A 224 -21.37 9.38 6.96
C GLU A 224 -19.93 8.94 7.23
N VAL A 225 -19.19 9.82 7.90
CA VAL A 225 -18.02 9.45 8.70
C VAL A 225 -18.56 8.94 10.04
N PRO A 226 -18.47 7.63 10.37
CA PRO A 226 -18.75 7.18 11.71
C PRO A 226 -17.73 7.82 12.65
N ASP A 227 -18.21 8.14 13.84
CA ASP A 227 -17.41 8.73 14.91
C ASP A 227 -16.10 7.98 15.16
N ARG A 228 -15.13 8.70 15.72
CA ARG A 228 -13.83 8.16 16.16
C ARG A 228 -14.04 6.84 16.91
N ASP A 229 -13.42 5.76 16.42
CA ASP A 229 -13.36 4.46 17.10
C ASP A 229 -12.10 4.45 17.98
N PRO A 230 -12.22 4.59 19.31
CA PRO A 230 -11.07 4.67 20.21
C PRO A 230 -10.18 3.42 20.17
N PHE A 231 -10.74 2.29 19.73
CA PHE A 231 -10.00 1.04 19.64
C PHE A 231 -9.10 0.99 18.39
N ALA A 232 -9.55 1.58 17.28
CA ALA A 232 -8.73 1.72 16.08
C ALA A 232 -7.53 2.66 16.33
N GLU A 233 -7.71 3.71 17.14
CA GLU A 233 -6.65 4.62 17.57
C GLU A 233 -5.59 3.88 18.42
N MET A 234 -6.02 3.02 19.35
CA MET A 234 -5.13 2.19 20.16
C MET A 234 -4.27 1.22 19.33
N VAL A 235 -4.87 0.54 18.35
CA VAL A 235 -4.16 -0.42 17.49
C VAL A 235 -3.16 0.30 16.58
N MET A 236 -3.55 1.44 16.00
CA MET A 236 -2.65 2.24 15.17
C MET A 236 -1.45 2.76 15.99
N SER A 237 -1.68 3.22 17.23
CA SER A 237 -0.61 3.62 18.15
C SER A 237 0.31 2.43 18.49
N SER A 238 -0.24 1.23 18.70
CA SER A 238 0.57 0.02 18.93
C SER A 238 1.40 -0.43 17.72
N LEU A 239 1.00 -0.02 16.52
CA LEU A 239 1.71 -0.24 15.26
C LEU A 239 2.66 0.93 14.91
N GLY A 240 2.85 1.90 15.81
CA GLY A 240 3.73 3.06 15.62
C GLY A 240 3.14 4.18 14.75
N TYR A 241 1.83 4.20 14.56
CA TYR A 241 1.12 5.27 13.86
C TYR A 241 0.43 6.20 14.85
N ASP A 242 0.96 7.41 15.02
CA ASP A 242 0.32 8.46 15.79
C ASP A 242 -0.73 9.21 14.96
N PHE A 243 -1.87 9.51 15.58
CA PHE A 243 -2.88 10.42 15.03
C PHE A 243 -2.57 11.84 15.52
N GLU A 244 -2.17 12.73 14.60
CA GLU A 244 -2.36 14.18 14.78
C GLU A 244 -3.75 14.61 14.26
#